data_AF-D9XJN7-F1
#
_entry.id   AF-D9XJN7-F1
#
_cell.length_a   1.000
_cell.length_b   1.000
_cell.length_c   1.000
_cell.angle_alpha   90.00
_cell.angle_beta   90.00
_cell.angle_gamma   90.00
#
_symmetry.space_group_name_H-M   'P 1'
#
loop_
_entity.id
_entity.type
_entity.pdbx_description
1 polymer ?
#
loop_
_entity_poly.entity_id
_entity_poly.type
_entity_poly.pdbx_seq_one_letter_code
_entity_poly.pdbx_strand_id
1 'polypeptide(L)'
;MPSVKVLEIMRRIKGFSTPLGGVDWDLPLPQRAVAEKVVVYLEDRRVLTMSRAVMHAVEEPDHCVASVLQIRETLTQILMEPDTGDDLAENLKAMRAACRRFLDAVGPNHSGHVRGRFQSATFGAALGELRAVFGIQLGVIAARYKLELSEELAAILPAPDTDDE
;
A
#
# COMPACT_ATOMS: atom_id res chain seq x y z
N MET A 1 18.57 -7.36 0.68
CA MET A 1 18.04 -6.08 0.19
C MET A 1 18.14 -5.07 1.31
N PRO A 2 18.46 -3.80 1.02
CA PRO A 2 18.41 -2.76 2.04
C PRO A 2 16.97 -2.57 2.55
N SER A 3 16.83 -2.26 3.85
CA SER A 3 15.54 -2.10 4.55
C SER A 3 15.50 -0.78 5.31
N VAL A 4 14.32 -0.18 5.38
CA VAL A 4 14.05 1.03 6.15
C VAL A 4 13.63 0.67 7.56
N LYS A 5 14.27 1.31 8.54
CA LYS A 5 14.06 1.02 9.97
C LYS A 5 12.73 1.59 10.48
N VAL A 6 12.11 0.88 11.42
CA VAL A 6 10.84 1.26 12.06
C VAL A 6 10.84 2.71 12.55
N LEU A 7 11.94 3.17 13.17
CA LEU A 7 12.05 4.55 13.67
C LEU A 7 11.93 5.61 12.56
N GLU A 8 12.46 5.32 11.37
CA GLU A 8 12.34 6.20 10.22
C GLU A 8 10.91 6.20 9.67
N ILE A 9 10.29 5.02 9.59
CA ILE A 9 8.89 4.85 9.18
C ILE A 9 7.98 5.66 10.11
N MET A 10 8.18 5.57 11.43
CA MET A 10 7.40 6.32 12.41
C MET A 10 7.50 7.83 12.21
N ARG A 11 8.66 8.38 11.82
CA ARG A 11 8.80 9.81 11.54
C ARG A 11 7.95 10.25 10.36
N ARG A 12 7.85 9.42 9.31
CA ARG A 12 7.06 9.72 8.10
C ARG A 12 5.55 9.70 8.31
N ILE A 13 5.06 9.10 9.40
CA ILE A 13 3.62 8.95 9.65
C ILE A 13 3.13 9.95 10.71
N LYS A 14 4.02 10.53 11.51
CA LYS A 14 3.64 11.45 12.60
C LYS A 14 2.87 12.68 12.13
N GLY A 15 3.09 13.18 10.90
CA GLY A 15 2.30 14.26 10.30
C GLY A 15 0.91 13.86 9.80
N PHE A 16 0.62 12.57 9.66
CA PHE A 16 -0.72 12.09 9.37
C PHE A 16 -1.49 11.88 10.67
N SER A 17 -2.70 12.47 10.76
CA SER A 17 -3.66 12.28 11.86
C SER A 17 -4.19 10.84 11.90
N THR A 18 -3.29 9.90 12.17
CA THR A 18 -3.55 8.49 12.35
C THR A 18 -3.81 8.26 13.84
N PRO A 19 -4.77 7.39 14.22
CA PRO A 19 -5.14 7.15 15.61
C PRO A 19 -4.09 6.25 16.30
N LEU A 20 -2.83 6.69 16.30
CA LEU A 20 -1.71 6.01 16.96
C LEU A 20 -1.68 6.28 18.48
N GLY A 21 -2.59 7.11 19.00
CA GLY A 21 -2.75 7.38 20.42
C GLY A 21 -3.69 6.39 21.09
N GLY A 22 -3.20 5.64 22.09
CA GLY A 22 -4.01 4.78 22.96
C GLY A 22 -3.98 3.28 22.65
N VAL A 23 -3.18 2.84 21.66
CA VAL A 23 -3.03 1.41 21.32
C VAL A 23 -2.08 0.74 22.31
N ASP A 24 -2.54 -0.34 22.93
CA ASP A 24 -1.71 -1.20 23.77
C ASP A 24 -0.59 -1.79 22.90
N TRP A 25 0.66 -1.42 23.20
CA TRP A 25 1.82 -1.82 22.39
C TRP A 25 2.22 -3.29 22.60
N ASP A 26 1.49 -4.00 23.46
CA ASP A 26 1.59 -5.43 23.68
C ASP A 26 0.65 -6.16 22.70
N LEU A 27 1.12 -6.32 21.46
CA LEU A 27 0.33 -6.92 20.39
C LEU A 27 0.41 -8.45 20.44
N PRO A 28 -0.71 -9.16 20.22
CA PRO A 28 -0.69 -10.61 20.11
C PRO A 28 0.26 -11.06 18.99
N LEU A 29 1.18 -11.97 19.31
CA LEU A 29 2.12 -12.57 18.34
C LEU A 29 1.44 -13.06 17.03
N PRO A 30 0.21 -13.61 17.04
CA PRO A 30 -0.48 -14.00 15.80
C PRO A 30 -0.68 -12.84 14.82
N GLN A 31 -1.12 -11.67 15.29
CA GLN A 31 -1.40 -10.52 14.42
C GLN A 31 -0.13 -9.97 13.76
N ARG A 32 0.99 -9.96 14.51
CA ARG A 32 2.28 -9.58 13.95
C ARG A 32 2.69 -10.52 12.81
N ALA A 33 2.51 -11.83 12.98
CA ALA A 33 2.82 -12.79 11.93
C ALA A 33 1.94 -12.59 10.68
N VAL A 34 0.66 -12.25 10.85
CA VAL A 34 -0.23 -11.89 9.73
C VAL A 34 0.26 -10.61 9.04
N ALA A 35 0.64 -9.58 9.80
CA ALA A 35 1.18 -8.34 9.26
C ALA A 35 2.50 -8.55 8.49
N GLU A 36 3.39 -9.42 8.98
CA GLU A 36 4.62 -9.81 8.28
C GLU A 36 4.31 -10.49 6.94
N LYS A 37 3.35 -11.40 6.89
CA LYS A 37 2.91 -12.03 5.62
C LYS A 37 2.38 -10.99 4.62
N VAL A 38 1.61 -10.00 5.09
CA VAL A 38 1.11 -8.91 4.24
C VAL A 38 2.27 -8.13 3.64
N VAL A 39 3.26 -7.73 4.46
CA VAL A 39 4.44 -6.99 3.99
C VAL A 39 5.18 -7.82 2.94
N VAL A 40 5.56 -9.06 3.25
CA VAL A 40 6.29 -9.95 2.33
C VAL A 40 5.55 -10.11 0.99
N TYR A 41 4.23 -10.29 1.04
CA TYR A 41 3.43 -10.40 -0.18
C TYR A 41 3.44 -9.11 -1.02
N LEU A 42 3.39 -7.94 -0.38
CA LEU A 42 3.33 -6.65 -1.07
C LEU A 42 4.69 -6.20 -1.60
N GLU A 43 5.80 -6.67 -1.04
CA GLU A 43 7.14 -6.40 -1.56
C GLU A 43 7.34 -6.94 -2.99
N ASP A 44 6.70 -8.05 -3.33
CA ASP A 44 6.74 -8.61 -4.69
C ASP A 44 5.72 -7.96 -5.65
N ARG A 45 4.98 -6.95 -5.19
CA ARG A 45 3.97 -6.26 -6.02
C ARG A 45 4.56 -5.07 -6.73
N ARG A 46 5.06 -5.31 -7.94
CA ARG A 46 5.58 -4.29 -8.88
C ARG A 46 4.66 -3.08 -9.04
N VAL A 47 3.34 -3.22 -8.91
CA VAL A 47 2.41 -2.07 -8.96
C VAL A 47 2.65 -1.05 -7.86
N LEU A 48 3.20 -1.48 -6.73
CA LEU A 48 3.58 -0.61 -5.61
C LEU A 48 5.02 -0.12 -5.75
N THR A 49 5.95 -0.96 -6.21
CA THR A 49 7.39 -0.67 -6.19
C THR A 49 7.97 -0.12 -7.49
N MET A 50 7.27 -0.21 -8.63
CA MET A 50 7.81 0.27 -9.89
C MET A 50 8.03 1.79 -9.87
N SER A 51 9.23 2.20 -10.30
CA SER A 51 9.56 3.62 -10.44
C SER A 51 8.68 4.31 -11.47
N ARG A 52 8.38 5.59 -11.24
CA ARG A 52 7.62 6.46 -12.15
C ARG A 52 8.23 6.50 -13.56
N ALA A 53 9.56 6.41 -13.68
CA ALA A 53 10.25 6.38 -14.97
C ALA A 53 9.95 5.11 -15.78
N VAL A 54 9.82 3.97 -15.09
CA VAL A 54 9.50 2.67 -15.71
C VAL A 54 8.04 2.64 -16.16
N MET A 55 7.14 3.29 -15.43
CA MET A 55 5.72 3.38 -15.78
C MET A 55 5.45 4.10 -17.12
N HIS A 56 6.29 5.09 -17.48
CA HIS A 56 6.20 5.76 -18.78
C HIS A 56 6.78 4.94 -19.93
N ALA A 57 7.67 3.99 -19.63
CA ALA A 57 8.37 3.16 -20.62
C ALA A 57 7.74 1.78 -20.82
N VAL A 58 7.04 1.26 -19.81
CA VAL A 58 6.39 -0.06 -19.82
C VAL A 58 4.90 0.16 -19.98
N GLU A 59 4.48 0.35 -21.24
CA GLU A 59 3.09 0.44 -21.68
C GLU A 59 2.35 -0.90 -21.51
N GLU A 60 2.08 -1.34 -20.28
CA GLU A 60 1.09 -2.42 -20.09
C GLU A 60 0.23 -2.20 -18.86
N PRO A 61 -0.77 -1.30 -18.95
CA PRO A 61 -1.70 -1.03 -17.86
C PRO A 61 -2.47 -2.30 -17.41
N ASP A 62 -2.58 -3.31 -18.28
CA ASP A 62 -3.12 -4.64 -17.97
C ASP A 62 -2.37 -5.33 -16.83
N HIS A 63 -1.03 -5.23 -16.80
CA HIS A 63 -0.24 -5.81 -15.70
C HIS A 63 -0.50 -5.11 -14.37
N CYS A 64 -0.73 -3.79 -14.39
CA CYS A 64 -1.11 -3.06 -13.18
C CYS A 64 -2.49 -3.51 -12.69
N VAL A 65 -3.45 -3.63 -13.61
CA VAL A 65 -4.81 -4.09 -13.27
C VAL A 65 -4.79 -5.50 -12.71
N ALA A 66 -4.07 -6.43 -13.35
CA ALA A 66 -3.89 -7.79 -12.87
C ALA A 66 -3.26 -7.82 -11.46
N SER A 67 -2.23 -6.99 -11.23
CA SER A 67 -1.60 -6.89 -9.91
C SER A 67 -2.56 -6.36 -8.84
N VAL A 68 -3.39 -5.35 -9.16
CA VAL A 68 -4.38 -4.81 -8.22
C VAL A 68 -5.49 -5.81 -7.91
N LEU A 69 -5.93 -6.60 -8.90
CA LEU A 69 -6.89 -7.69 -8.70
C LEU A 69 -6.35 -8.75 -7.74
N GLN A 70 -5.10 -9.19 -7.95
CA GLN A 70 -4.43 -10.15 -7.06
C GLN A 70 -4.31 -9.61 -5.63
N ILE A 71 -3.89 -8.35 -5.47
CA ILE A 71 -3.80 -7.72 -4.15
C ILE A 71 -5.18 -7.70 -3.48
N ARG A 72 -6.22 -7.27 -4.19
CA ARG A 72 -7.59 -7.22 -3.65
C ARG A 72 -8.09 -8.58 -3.19
N GLU A 73 -7.79 -9.63 -3.94
CA GLU A 73 -8.13 -11.01 -3.59
C GLU A 73 -7.36 -11.45 -2.34
N THR A 74 -6.03 -11.31 -2.32
CA THR A 74 -5.21 -11.70 -1.17
C THR A 74 -5.59 -10.94 0.09
N LEU A 75 -5.81 -9.62 0.02
CA LEU A 75 -6.29 -8.84 1.17
C LEU A 75 -7.65 -9.35 1.68
N THR A 76 -8.51 -9.85 0.79
CA THR A 76 -9.79 -10.45 1.19
C THR A 76 -9.60 -11.78 1.90
N GLN A 77 -8.68 -12.62 1.43
CA GLN A 77 -8.36 -13.89 2.11
C GLN A 77 -7.80 -13.64 3.50
N ILE A 78 -6.86 -12.71 3.64
CA ILE A 78 -6.26 -12.35 4.94
C ILE A 78 -7.35 -11.81 5.87
N LEU A 79 -8.23 -10.92 5.40
CA LEU A 79 -9.35 -10.39 6.19
C LEU A 79 -10.33 -11.47 6.71
N MET A 80 -10.31 -12.68 6.15
CA MET A 80 -11.12 -13.80 6.62
C MET A 80 -10.39 -14.65 7.68
N GLU A 81 -9.08 -14.43 7.90
CA GLU A 81 -8.31 -15.11 8.93
C GLU A 81 -8.69 -14.59 10.32
N PRO A 82 -8.95 -15.48 11.30
CA PRO A 82 -9.35 -15.10 12.66
C PRO A 82 -8.26 -14.29 13.38
N ASP A 83 -7.00 -14.52 13.03
CA ASP A 83 -5.84 -13.89 13.67
C ASP A 83 -5.53 -12.48 13.14
N THR A 84 -6.32 -11.95 12.19
CA THR A 84 -6.08 -10.61 11.65
C THR A 84 -6.23 -9.53 12.73
N GLY A 85 -7.24 -9.65 13.59
CA GLY A 85 -7.58 -8.61 14.57
C GLY A 85 -8.14 -7.34 13.93
N ASP A 86 -8.84 -6.53 14.74
CA ASP A 86 -9.60 -5.38 14.22
C ASP A 86 -8.69 -4.29 13.64
N ASP A 87 -7.57 -4.00 14.31
CA ASP A 87 -6.63 -2.95 13.92
C ASP A 87 -5.99 -3.23 12.55
N LEU A 88 -5.46 -4.43 12.33
CA LEU A 88 -4.93 -4.80 11.02
C LEU A 88 -6.06 -4.83 10.00
N ALA A 89 -7.23 -5.38 10.35
CA ALA A 89 -8.36 -5.47 9.46
C ALA A 89 -8.83 -4.10 8.97
N GLU A 90 -8.83 -3.06 9.80
CA GLU A 90 -9.14 -1.69 9.39
C GLU A 90 -8.17 -1.20 8.30
N ASN A 91 -6.87 -1.39 8.51
CA ASN A 91 -5.85 -1.01 7.52
C ASN A 91 -6.02 -1.80 6.20
N LEU A 92 -6.25 -3.11 6.28
CA LEU A 92 -6.46 -3.96 5.10
C LEU A 92 -7.76 -3.58 4.36
N LYS A 93 -8.83 -3.21 5.08
CA LYS A 93 -10.09 -2.73 4.49
C LYS A 93 -9.88 -1.42 3.71
N ALA A 94 -9.07 -0.49 4.25
CA ALA A 94 -8.73 0.76 3.58
C ALA A 94 -7.93 0.52 2.29
N MET A 95 -6.91 -0.35 2.34
CA MET A 95 -6.15 -0.76 1.14
C MET A 95 -7.04 -1.44 0.09
N ARG A 96 -7.91 -2.38 0.52
CA ARG A 96 -8.87 -3.05 -0.37
C ARG A 96 -9.88 -2.07 -0.99
N ALA A 97 -10.25 -1.00 -0.28
CA ALA A 97 -11.09 0.07 -0.82
C ALA A 97 -10.37 0.88 -1.89
N ALA A 98 -9.08 1.18 -1.71
CA ALA A 98 -8.27 1.84 -2.72
C ALA A 98 -8.13 0.98 -4.00
N CYS A 99 -7.98 -0.34 -3.86
CA CYS A 99 -8.00 -1.25 -5.01
C CYS A 99 -9.32 -1.13 -5.80
N ARG A 100 -10.47 -1.06 -5.13
CA ARG A 100 -11.77 -0.88 -5.81
C ARG A 100 -11.83 0.44 -6.57
N ARG A 101 -11.46 1.55 -5.92
CA ARG A 101 -11.46 2.88 -6.57
C ARG A 101 -10.54 2.93 -7.80
N PHE A 102 -9.37 2.30 -7.73
CA PHE A 102 -8.50 2.15 -8.89
C PHE A 102 -9.19 1.39 -10.03
N LEU A 103 -9.76 0.22 -9.73
CA LEU A 103 -10.44 -0.63 -10.72
C LEU A 103 -11.66 0.08 -11.34
N ASP A 104 -12.40 0.86 -10.55
CA ASP A 104 -13.53 1.67 -11.02
C ASP A 104 -13.05 2.79 -11.96
N ALA A 105 -11.92 3.44 -11.65
CA ALA A 105 -11.35 4.53 -12.44
C ALA A 105 -10.79 4.07 -13.80
N VAL A 106 -10.24 2.85 -13.89
CA VAL A 106 -9.72 2.27 -15.16
C VAL A 106 -10.83 1.64 -16.01
N GLY A 107 -12.03 1.46 -15.46
CA GLY A 107 -13.23 1.04 -16.17
C GLY A 107 -13.49 -0.48 -16.18
N PRO A 108 -14.72 -0.88 -16.58
CA PRO A 108 -15.27 -2.22 -16.37
C PRO A 108 -14.62 -3.33 -17.20
N ASN A 109 -13.99 -2.96 -18.33
CA ASN A 109 -13.29 -3.93 -19.15
C ASN A 109 -11.94 -4.33 -18.54
N HIS A 110 -11.46 -3.59 -17.53
CA HIS A 110 -10.16 -3.81 -16.88
C HIS A 110 -8.99 -3.92 -17.87
N SER A 111 -9.23 -3.50 -19.12
CA SER A 111 -8.46 -3.90 -20.29
C SER A 111 -7.25 -3.04 -20.51
N GLY A 112 -6.91 -2.21 -19.53
CA GLY A 112 -5.72 -1.36 -19.52
C GLY A 112 -5.56 -0.44 -20.73
N HIS A 113 -6.55 -0.40 -21.63
CA HIS A 113 -6.43 0.20 -22.95
C HIS A 113 -6.60 1.69 -22.79
N VAL A 114 -5.51 2.32 -22.39
CA VAL A 114 -5.36 3.75 -22.31
C VAL A 114 -5.26 4.29 -23.73
N ARG A 115 -6.41 4.60 -24.35
CA ARG A 115 -6.45 5.29 -25.64
C ARG A 115 -6.56 6.79 -25.42
N GLY A 116 -5.45 7.49 -25.65
CA GLY A 116 -5.38 8.95 -25.63
C GLY A 116 -4.90 9.55 -24.30
N ARG A 117 -4.46 10.81 -24.36
CA ARG A 117 -3.79 11.53 -23.26
C ARG A 117 -4.63 11.62 -21.98
N PHE A 118 -5.95 11.76 -22.12
CA PHE A 118 -6.86 11.86 -20.97
C PHE A 118 -6.92 10.57 -20.16
N GLN A 119 -7.06 9.41 -20.83
CA GLN A 119 -7.09 8.10 -20.17
C GLN A 119 -5.75 7.79 -19.48
N SER A 120 -4.63 8.26 -20.04
CA SER A 120 -3.30 8.10 -19.45
C SER A 120 -3.14 8.92 -18.17
N ALA A 121 -3.66 10.16 -18.18
CA ALA A 121 -3.71 11.00 -17.00
C ALA A 121 -4.62 10.40 -15.90
N THR A 122 -5.80 9.89 -16.26
CA THR A 122 -6.72 9.24 -15.32
C THR A 122 -6.09 8.00 -14.68
N PHE A 123 -5.45 7.15 -15.48
CA PHE A 123 -4.74 5.97 -14.98
C PHE A 123 -3.60 6.34 -14.04
N GLY A 124 -2.76 7.31 -14.43
CA GLY A 124 -1.65 7.78 -13.60
C GLY A 124 -2.12 8.40 -12.28
N ALA A 125 -3.21 9.16 -12.30
CA ALA A 125 -3.82 9.72 -11.10
C ALA A 125 -4.38 8.63 -10.18
N ALA A 126 -5.13 7.66 -10.72
CA ALA A 126 -5.69 6.55 -9.96
C ALA A 126 -4.58 5.67 -9.32
N LEU A 127 -3.49 5.42 -10.05
CA LEU A 127 -2.34 4.69 -9.53
C LEU A 127 -1.60 5.47 -8.44
N GLY A 128 -1.47 6.80 -8.61
CA GLY A 128 -0.92 7.68 -7.58
C GLY A 128 -1.75 7.64 -6.29
N GLU A 129 -3.07 7.71 -6.40
CA GLU A 129 -3.98 7.61 -5.25
C GLU A 129 -3.89 6.24 -4.57
N LEU A 130 -3.87 5.16 -5.35
CA LEU A 130 -3.69 3.79 -4.83
C LEU A 130 -2.41 3.72 -3.98
N ARG A 131 -1.28 4.17 -4.53
CA ARG A 131 0.02 4.14 -3.83
C ARG A 131 0.03 5.02 -2.59
N ALA A 132 -0.60 6.19 -2.62
CA ALA A 132 -0.69 7.07 -1.46
C ALA A 132 -1.44 6.39 -0.29
N VAL A 133 -2.57 5.74 -0.57
CA VAL A 133 -3.29 5.00 0.47
C VAL A 133 -2.46 3.83 1.00
N PHE A 134 -1.87 3.04 0.11
CA PHE A 134 -1.01 1.93 0.52
C PHE A 134 0.16 2.39 1.39
N GLY A 135 0.83 3.49 1.01
CA GLY A 135 1.92 4.07 1.77
C GLY A 135 1.53 4.45 3.19
N ILE A 136 0.39 5.12 3.37
CA ILE A 136 -0.11 5.48 4.70
C ILE A 136 -0.42 4.23 5.52
N GLN A 137 -1.19 3.28 4.97
CA GLN A 137 -1.61 2.09 5.72
C GLN A 137 -0.43 1.17 6.05
N LEU A 138 0.51 0.98 5.12
CA LEU A 138 1.74 0.22 5.35
C LEU A 138 2.62 0.88 6.40
N GLY A 139 2.72 2.21 6.37
CA GLY A 139 3.38 2.95 7.43
C GLY A 139 2.77 2.63 8.80
N VAL A 140 1.45 2.77 8.93
CA VAL A 140 0.73 2.51 10.19
C VAL A 140 0.94 1.07 10.66
N ILE A 141 0.82 0.09 9.76
CA ILE A 141 1.07 -1.33 10.04
C ILE A 141 2.51 -1.53 10.52
N ALA A 142 3.50 -1.03 9.77
CA ALA A 142 4.91 -1.22 10.10
C ALA A 142 5.29 -0.57 11.44
N ALA A 143 4.78 0.62 11.72
CA ALA A 143 4.97 1.30 13.00
C ALA A 143 4.32 0.52 14.16
N ARG A 144 3.07 0.07 13.98
CA ARG A 144 2.32 -0.66 15.00
C ARG A 144 2.95 -2.01 15.33
N TYR A 145 3.23 -2.81 14.31
CA TYR A 145 3.74 -4.18 14.45
C TYR A 145 5.27 -4.26 14.51
N LYS A 146 5.97 -3.11 14.51
CA LYS A 146 7.44 -2.99 14.58
C LYS A 146 8.13 -3.75 13.45
N LEU A 147 7.63 -3.57 12.22
CA LEU A 147 8.13 -4.22 11.01
C LEU A 147 9.06 -3.31 10.23
N GLU A 148 10.13 -3.87 9.70
CA GLU A 148 10.95 -3.21 8.68
C GLU A 148 10.32 -3.40 7.30
N LEU A 149 10.53 -2.44 6.40
CA LEU A 149 10.08 -2.52 5.01
C LEU A 149 11.31 -2.48 4.09
N SER A 150 11.28 -3.18 2.96
CA SER A 150 12.26 -2.97 1.89
C SER A 150 12.27 -1.51 1.42
N GLU A 151 13.42 -1.03 0.92
CA GLU A 151 13.54 0.33 0.37
C GLU A 151 12.53 0.59 -0.76
N GLU A 152 12.28 -0.41 -1.59
CA GLU A 152 11.33 -0.31 -2.71
C GLU A 152 9.90 -0.08 -2.23
N LEU A 153 9.46 -0.80 -1.19
CA LEU A 153 8.14 -0.60 -0.61
C LEU A 153 8.10 0.67 0.26
N ALA A 154 9.21 1.05 0.88
CA ALA A 154 9.32 2.28 1.63
C ALA A 154 9.24 3.54 0.73
N ALA A 155 9.48 3.41 -0.58
CA ALA A 155 9.41 4.51 -1.53
C ALA A 155 7.98 5.05 -1.75
N ILE A 156 6.95 4.26 -1.41
CA ILE A 156 5.55 4.73 -1.46
C ILE A 156 5.06 5.32 -0.14
N LEU A 157 5.85 5.26 0.93
CA LEU A 157 5.51 5.92 2.18
C LEU A 157 5.43 7.43 1.97
N PRO A 158 4.66 8.15 2.80
CA PRO A 158 4.71 9.60 2.83
C PRO A 158 6.16 10.09 2.97
N ALA A 159 6.45 11.24 2.37
CA ALA A 159 7.70 11.92 2.63
C ALA A 159 7.81 12.20 4.13
N PRO A 160 9.02 12.15 4.73
CA PRO A 160 9.19 12.66 6.07
C PRO A 160 8.72 14.11 6.11
N ASP A 161 8.05 14.50 7.19
CA ASP A 161 7.84 15.92 7.48
C ASP A 161 9.25 16.52 7.60
N THR A 162 9.69 17.22 6.56
CA THR A 162 10.74 18.21 6.71
C THR A 162 10.04 19.35 7.43
N ASP A 163 10.38 19.57 8.69
CA ASP A 163 10.12 20.87 9.30
C ASP A 163 10.86 21.88 8.39
N ASP A 164 10.14 22.48 7.44
CA ASP A 164 10.66 23.53 6.58
C ASP A 164 11.02 24.71 7.52
N GLU A 165 12.30 24.81 7.88
CA GLU A 165 12.90 26.00 8.52
C GLU A 165 12.85 27.22 7.60
#